data_AF-A0A941GE01-F1
#
_entry.id   AF-A0A941GE01-F1
#
_cell.length_a   1.000
_cell.length_b   1.000
_cell.length_c   1.000
_cell.angle_alpha   90.00
_cell.angle_beta   90.00
_cell.angle_gamma   90.00
#
_symmetry.space_group_name_H-M   'P 1'
#
loop_
_entity.id
_entity.type
_entity.pdbx_description
1 polymer ?
#
loop_
_entity_poly.entity_id
_entity_poly.type
_entity_poly.pdbx_seq_one_letter_code
_entity_poly.pdbx_strand_id
1 'polypeptide(L)'
;MFSKPTSVTYISNGFHSTGKDKHFGVDFAENGINAIRASADGTVTRSYYSASYGECIMILHQISGQEYETVYAHLKSGSRKVKVGDYVKKGQVIGIMGSTGDSTGQHLHFELHVGRWNVLKSNAVNPLPYFETDTKATTSNNKEYIVKAGDTLYQISRKYNTTIKVLSAYNQIENPNLLKVGQKIKIPSTQAVYYVVKKGDTVSQIAKMFHTSVGKVKEWNQLRDVNKIYPGQKLRVG
;
A
#
# COMPACT_ATOMS: atom_id res chain seq x y z
N MET A 1 0.05 -9.20 -2.03
CA MET A 1 -0.30 -7.97 -1.28
C MET A 1 0.13 -8.17 0.17
N PHE A 2 0.37 -7.11 0.93
CA PHE A 2 0.93 -7.22 2.29
C PHE A 2 -0.19 -7.24 3.34
N SER A 3 -0.07 -7.96 4.45
CA SER A 3 -0.92 -7.77 5.63
C SER A 3 -0.32 -6.72 6.56
N LYS A 4 -1.15 -6.12 7.41
CA LYS A 4 -0.63 -5.32 8.53
C LYS A 4 0.31 -6.17 9.40
N PRO A 5 1.43 -5.60 9.88
CA PRO A 5 2.41 -6.32 10.67
C PRO A 5 1.99 -6.52 12.14
N THR A 6 0.88 -5.93 12.56
CA THR A 6 0.36 -5.98 13.93
C THR A 6 -1.15 -5.76 13.92
N SER A 7 -1.85 -6.20 14.98
CA SER A 7 -3.26 -5.88 15.21
C SER A 7 -3.48 -4.46 15.74
N VAL A 8 -2.41 -3.81 16.23
CA VAL A 8 -2.43 -2.42 16.71
C VAL A 8 -2.90 -1.50 15.59
N THR A 9 -3.90 -0.66 15.88
CA THR A 9 -4.50 0.25 14.89
C THR A 9 -4.07 1.70 15.04
N TYR A 10 -3.60 2.10 16.23
CA TYR A 10 -3.13 3.45 16.49
C TYR A 10 -1.78 3.70 15.83
N ILE A 11 -1.72 4.76 15.02
CA ILE A 11 -0.50 5.23 14.34
C ILE A 11 -0.02 6.48 15.08
N SER A 12 1.12 6.38 15.77
CA SER A 12 1.70 7.52 16.50
C SER A 12 2.48 8.46 15.58
N ASN A 13 3.05 7.94 14.49
CA ASN A 13 3.77 8.73 13.50
C ASN A 13 3.64 8.14 12.09
N GLY A 14 3.44 9.00 11.09
CA GLY A 14 3.23 8.63 9.69
C GLY A 14 4.51 8.67 8.86
N PHE A 15 4.40 8.23 7.60
CA PHE A 15 5.52 8.29 6.64
C PHE A 15 5.71 9.71 6.09
N HIS A 16 6.93 10.24 6.15
CA HIS A 16 7.33 11.55 5.62
C HIS A 16 8.71 11.44 4.96
N SER A 17 8.79 11.49 3.62
CA SER A 17 10.08 11.40 2.90
C SER A 17 10.71 12.75 2.56
N THR A 18 10.02 13.85 2.83
CA THR A 18 10.44 15.23 2.53
C THR A 18 10.39 16.10 3.78
N GLY A 19 11.13 17.22 3.77
CA GLY A 19 11.23 18.12 4.91
C GLY A 19 12.37 17.77 5.88
N LYS A 20 12.41 18.47 7.01
CA LYS A 20 13.43 18.30 8.07
C LYS A 20 13.16 17.06 8.93
N ASP A 21 11.90 16.71 9.13
CA ASP A 21 11.46 15.62 10.00
C ASP A 21 11.15 14.37 9.17
N LYS A 22 12.18 13.80 8.54
CA LYS A 22 12.03 12.61 7.70
C LYS A 22 11.73 11.39 8.56
N HIS A 23 10.72 10.63 8.16
CA HIS A 23 10.31 9.39 8.78
C HIS A 23 9.97 8.37 7.70
N PHE A 24 10.84 7.37 7.52
CA PHE A 24 10.78 6.42 6.39
C PHE A 24 9.90 5.20 6.65
N GLY A 25 9.10 5.23 7.71
CA GLY A 25 8.19 4.18 8.11
C GLY A 25 6.88 4.73 8.66
N VAL A 26 6.14 3.85 9.31
CA VAL A 26 4.94 4.16 10.07
C VAL A 26 5.08 3.51 11.44
N ASP A 27 4.76 4.27 12.48
CA ASP A 27 4.87 3.81 13.86
C ASP A 27 3.51 3.37 14.38
N PHE A 28 3.39 2.10 14.75
CA PHE A 28 2.21 1.54 15.42
C PHE A 28 2.50 1.43 16.91
N ALA A 29 1.78 2.17 17.74
CA ALA A 29 2.06 2.27 19.17
C ALA A 29 0.91 1.72 20.01
N GLU A 30 1.22 0.80 20.91
CA GLU A 30 0.30 0.30 21.93
C GLU A 30 1.09 -0.35 23.06
N ASN A 31 0.70 -0.07 24.30
CA ASN A 31 1.33 -0.67 25.47
C ASN A 31 1.02 -2.17 25.58
N GLY A 32 1.88 -2.93 26.24
CA GLY A 32 1.63 -4.35 26.57
C GLY A 32 2.38 -5.33 25.65
N ILE A 33 1.82 -6.53 25.45
CA ILE A 33 2.46 -7.58 24.64
C ILE A 33 1.80 -7.64 23.27
N ASN A 34 2.35 -6.88 22.32
CA ASN A 34 1.84 -6.81 20.96
C ASN A 34 2.71 -7.65 20.00
N ALA A 35 2.11 -8.67 19.38
CA ALA A 35 2.82 -9.55 18.46
C ALA A 35 3.08 -8.84 17.12
N ILE A 36 4.30 -8.97 16.62
CA ILE A 36 4.71 -8.50 15.29
C ILE A 36 4.73 -9.71 14.35
N ARG A 37 4.14 -9.53 13.18
CA ARG A 37 3.95 -10.57 12.16
C ARG A 37 4.58 -10.18 10.83
N ALA A 38 5.10 -11.15 10.10
CA ALA A 38 5.56 -10.96 8.74
C ALA A 38 4.39 -10.49 7.85
N SER A 39 4.59 -9.40 7.12
CA SER A 39 3.57 -8.74 6.31
C SER A 39 3.33 -9.46 4.99
N ALA A 40 4.29 -10.27 4.55
CA ALA A 40 4.14 -11.15 3.39
C ALA A 40 5.07 -12.35 3.56
N ASP A 41 4.81 -13.37 2.75
CA ASP A 41 5.76 -14.46 2.52
C ASP A 41 7.12 -13.89 2.09
N GLY A 42 8.22 -14.43 2.61
CA GLY A 42 9.54 -13.90 2.30
C GLY A 42 10.69 -14.59 3.01
N THR A 43 11.92 -14.16 2.69
CA THR A 43 13.15 -14.65 3.31
C THR A 43 13.75 -13.57 4.18
N VAL A 44 14.11 -13.91 5.42
CA VAL A 44 14.75 -12.99 6.36
C VAL A 44 16.17 -12.67 5.88
N THR A 45 16.41 -11.42 5.53
CA THR A 45 17.72 -10.92 5.08
C THR A 45 18.57 -10.42 6.23
N ARG A 46 17.93 -9.87 7.27
CA ARG A 46 18.59 -9.37 8.49
C ARG A 46 17.76 -9.70 9.73
N SER A 47 18.44 -10.04 10.81
CA SER A 47 17.85 -10.21 12.14
C SER A 47 18.94 -9.93 13.17
N TYR A 48 19.00 -8.70 13.67
CA TYR A 48 20.13 -8.21 14.47
C TYR A 48 19.76 -6.97 15.30
N TYR A 49 20.66 -6.57 16.20
CA TYR A 49 20.56 -5.31 16.93
C TYR A 49 21.24 -4.18 16.15
N SER A 50 20.56 -3.06 15.98
CA SER A 50 21.07 -1.80 15.41
C SER A 50 20.97 -0.69 16.45
N ALA A 51 21.94 0.21 16.52
CA ALA A 51 21.87 1.36 17.43
C ALA A 51 20.63 2.24 17.18
N SER A 52 20.24 2.44 15.91
CA SER A 52 19.03 3.18 15.53
C SER A 52 17.76 2.33 15.63
N TYR A 53 17.63 1.28 14.80
CA TYR A 53 16.44 0.43 14.75
C TYR A 53 16.21 -0.46 15.99
N GLY A 54 17.16 -0.54 16.92
CA GLY A 54 17.12 -1.48 18.02
C GLY A 54 17.14 -2.92 17.52
N GLU A 55 16.41 -3.78 18.21
CA GLU A 55 16.17 -5.14 17.75
C GLU A 55 15.31 -5.09 16.49
N CYS A 56 15.88 -5.52 15.35
CA CYS A 56 15.20 -5.39 14.07
C CYS A 56 15.27 -6.67 13.22
N ILE A 57 14.29 -6.80 12.33
CA ILE A 57 14.18 -7.85 11.33
C ILE A 57 13.93 -7.20 9.98
N MET A 58 14.58 -7.68 8.92
CA MET A 58 14.28 -7.31 7.55
C MET A 58 13.95 -8.55 6.73
N ILE A 59 12.92 -8.45 5.89
CA ILE A 59 12.40 -9.59 5.13
C ILE A 59 12.27 -9.18 3.67
N LEU A 60 12.90 -9.95 2.79
CA LEU A 60 12.80 -9.82 1.35
C LEU A 60 11.59 -10.59 0.83
N HIS A 61 10.83 -9.95 -0.04
CA HIS A 61 9.63 -10.48 -0.64
C HIS A 61 9.71 -10.41 -2.16
N GLN A 62 9.14 -11.40 -2.81
CA GLN A 62 8.89 -11.40 -4.25
C GLN A 62 7.38 -11.47 -4.45
N ILE A 63 6.77 -10.35 -4.85
CA ILE A 63 5.32 -10.23 -5.02
C ILE A 63 5.07 -9.79 -6.46
N SER A 64 4.41 -10.66 -7.24
CA SER A 64 4.10 -10.39 -8.65
C SER A 64 5.33 -10.03 -9.51
N GLY A 65 6.49 -10.62 -9.19
CA GLY A 65 7.76 -10.35 -9.89
C GLY A 65 8.45 -9.04 -9.51
N GLN A 66 7.89 -8.28 -8.55
CA GLN A 66 8.54 -7.12 -7.96
C GLN A 66 9.16 -7.52 -6.61
N GLU A 67 10.42 -7.13 -6.42
CA GLU A 67 11.12 -7.26 -5.16
C GLU A 67 10.67 -6.16 -4.19
N TYR A 68 10.48 -6.53 -2.93
CA TYR A 68 10.23 -5.59 -1.83
C TYR A 68 11.01 -6.03 -0.61
N GLU A 69 11.37 -5.09 0.26
CA GLU A 69 11.93 -5.41 1.56
C GLU A 69 11.17 -4.66 2.65
N THR A 70 10.77 -5.38 3.69
CA THR A 70 10.12 -4.80 4.87
C THR A 70 11.10 -4.71 6.02
N VAL A 71 10.96 -3.67 6.84
CA VAL A 71 11.74 -3.48 8.07
C VAL A 71 10.79 -3.47 9.26
N TYR A 72 11.10 -4.29 10.26
CA TYR A 72 10.41 -4.34 11.55
C TYR A 72 11.41 -3.94 12.63
N ALA A 73 11.18 -2.81 13.28
CA ALA A 73 12.14 -2.23 14.21
C ALA A 73 11.55 -1.95 15.60
N HIS A 74 12.44 -1.65 16.53
CA HIS A 74 12.19 -1.43 17.95
C HIS A 74 11.55 -2.64 18.65
N LEU A 75 11.85 -3.87 18.19
CA LEU A 75 11.34 -5.08 18.84
C LEU A 75 11.83 -5.14 20.29
N LYS A 76 11.10 -5.87 21.14
CA LYS A 76 11.52 -6.15 22.52
C LYS A 76 12.81 -6.97 22.52
N SER A 77 13.75 -6.63 23.40
CA SER A 77 15.02 -7.37 23.58
C SER A 77 14.79 -8.87 23.72
N GLY A 78 15.50 -9.67 22.92
CA GLY A 78 15.40 -11.14 22.92
C GLY A 78 14.10 -11.71 22.35
N SER A 79 13.22 -10.89 21.76
CA SER A 79 11.91 -11.36 21.28
C SER A 79 11.88 -11.85 19.83
N ARG A 80 12.93 -11.57 19.03
CA ARG A 80 13.01 -12.02 17.64
C ARG A 80 12.94 -13.54 17.56
N LYS A 81 12.06 -14.05 16.70
CA LYS A 81 11.80 -15.49 16.52
C LYS A 81 12.43 -16.09 15.27
N VAL A 82 13.11 -15.27 14.48
CA VAL A 82 13.67 -15.65 13.18
C VAL A 82 15.11 -15.15 13.05
N LYS A 83 15.90 -15.84 12.23
CA LYS A 83 17.30 -15.50 11.91
C LYS A 83 17.49 -15.38 10.39
N VAL A 84 18.61 -14.82 9.98
CA VAL A 84 18.96 -14.65 8.56
C VAL A 84 18.87 -16.00 7.83
N GLY A 85 18.25 -15.98 6.65
CA GLY A 85 18.02 -17.16 5.81
C GLY A 85 16.72 -17.91 6.08
N ASP A 86 16.05 -17.67 7.22
CA ASP A 86 14.74 -18.29 7.48
C ASP A 86 13.70 -17.80 6.46
N TYR A 87 12.87 -18.71 5.96
CA TYR A 87 11.67 -18.38 5.20
C TYR A 87 10.48 -18.21 6.16
N VAL A 88 9.71 -17.14 5.98
CA VAL A 88 8.52 -16.83 6.80
C VAL A 88 7.26 -16.80 5.93
N LYS A 89 6.13 -17.17 6.54
CA LYS A 89 4.80 -17.01 5.94
C LYS A 89 4.14 -15.70 6.35
N LYS A 90 3.33 -15.11 5.47
CA LYS A 90 2.48 -13.96 5.80
C LYS A 90 1.65 -14.28 7.06
N GLY A 91 1.67 -13.38 8.03
CA GLY A 91 0.99 -13.52 9.32
C GLY A 91 1.75 -14.31 10.38
N GLN A 92 2.88 -14.95 10.04
CA GLN A 92 3.75 -15.62 11.00
C GLN A 92 4.29 -14.62 12.02
N VAL A 93 4.21 -14.95 13.31
CA VAL A 93 4.79 -14.13 14.38
C VAL A 93 6.31 -14.18 14.29
N ILE A 94 6.95 -13.02 14.20
CA ILE A 94 8.41 -12.87 14.05
C ILE A 94 9.05 -12.15 15.24
N GLY A 95 8.27 -11.50 16.10
CA GLY A 95 8.78 -10.83 17.30
C GLY A 95 7.68 -10.20 18.13
N ILE A 96 8.07 -9.46 19.16
CA ILE A 96 7.16 -8.70 20.03
C ILE A 96 7.54 -7.22 19.98
N MET A 97 6.54 -6.34 19.91
CA MET A 97 6.70 -4.89 19.92
C MET A 97 7.43 -4.44 21.21
N GLY A 98 8.36 -3.50 21.08
CA GLY A 98 9.17 -3.02 22.19
C GLY A 98 9.54 -1.55 22.05
N SER A 99 10.68 -1.17 22.62
CA SER A 99 11.22 0.19 22.58
C SER A 99 12.76 0.13 22.67
N THR A 100 13.39 -0.67 21.81
CA THR A 100 14.86 -0.78 21.76
C THR A 100 15.44 0.15 20.70
N GLY A 101 16.71 0.54 20.83
CA GLY A 101 17.36 1.48 19.91
C GLY A 101 16.92 2.92 20.16
N ASP A 102 16.88 3.72 19.10
CA ASP A 102 16.43 5.12 19.13
C ASP A 102 14.90 5.18 19.14
N SER A 103 14.32 5.01 20.33
CA SER A 103 12.88 4.95 20.57
C SER A 103 12.55 5.58 21.91
N THR A 104 11.52 6.43 21.96
CA THR A 104 11.07 7.13 23.17
C THR A 104 9.88 6.46 23.87
N GLY A 105 9.32 5.39 23.30
CA GLY A 105 8.19 4.66 23.86
C GLY A 105 7.84 3.40 23.08
N GLN A 106 6.97 2.55 23.62
CA GLN A 106 6.66 1.26 22.99
C GLN A 106 5.92 1.44 21.66
N HIS A 107 6.55 1.02 20.56
CA HIS A 107 5.96 1.02 19.22
C HIS A 107 6.66 0.02 18.29
N LEU A 108 6.02 -0.28 17.16
CA LEU A 108 6.65 -0.90 16.00
C LEU A 108 6.89 0.21 14.98
N HIS A 109 8.15 0.44 14.64
CA HIS A 109 8.50 1.17 13.42
C HIS A 109 8.52 0.20 12.25
N PHE A 110 7.62 0.42 11.28
CA PHE A 110 7.48 -0.43 10.10
C PHE A 110 7.80 0.34 8.82
N GLU A 111 8.76 -0.16 8.05
CA GLU A 111 9.07 0.37 6.72
C GLU A 111 8.74 -0.63 5.62
N LEU A 112 8.41 -0.10 4.45
CA LEU A 112 8.30 -0.86 3.20
C LEU A 112 9.18 -0.22 2.13
N HIS A 113 9.96 -1.04 1.45
CA HIS A 113 10.83 -0.64 0.35
C HIS A 113 10.41 -1.33 -0.95
N VAL A 114 10.37 -0.57 -2.05
CA VAL A 114 10.22 -1.15 -3.40
C VAL A 114 11.63 -1.47 -3.92
N GLY A 115 11.98 -2.75 -3.93
CA GLY A 115 13.35 -3.23 -3.98
C GLY A 115 13.97 -3.35 -2.59
N ARG A 116 15.29 -3.59 -2.55
CA ARG A 116 16.02 -3.75 -1.29
C ARG A 116 16.08 -2.46 -0.48
N TRP A 117 16.08 -2.66 0.83
CA TRP A 117 16.50 -1.68 1.80
C TRP A 117 17.92 -1.19 1.50
N ASN A 118 18.14 0.12 1.62
CA ASN A 118 19.46 0.72 1.57
C ASN A 118 19.60 1.85 2.59
N VAL A 119 20.85 2.20 2.91
CA VAL A 119 21.18 3.21 3.93
C VAL A 119 20.60 4.59 3.62
N LEU A 120 20.43 4.93 2.34
CA LEU A 120 19.84 6.20 1.91
C LEU A 120 18.30 6.19 1.96
N LYS A 121 17.68 5.04 2.24
CA LYS A 121 16.22 4.85 2.26
C LYS A 121 15.55 5.27 0.96
N SER A 122 16.28 5.26 -0.16
CA SER A 122 15.80 5.76 -1.45
C SER A 122 14.63 4.95 -2.02
N ASN A 123 14.45 3.72 -1.54
CA ASN A 123 13.40 2.80 -1.95
C ASN A 123 12.18 2.82 -1.02
N ALA A 124 12.23 3.59 0.08
CA ALA A 124 11.17 3.63 1.08
C ALA A 124 9.90 4.26 0.51
N VAL A 125 8.77 3.62 0.77
CA VAL A 125 7.44 4.10 0.39
C VAL A 125 6.51 4.08 1.59
N ASN A 126 5.46 4.91 1.56
CA ASN A 126 4.41 4.82 2.56
C ASN A 126 3.78 3.41 2.51
N PRO A 127 3.82 2.62 3.61
CA PRO A 127 3.33 1.25 3.64
C PRO A 127 1.81 1.13 3.68
N LEU A 128 1.09 2.15 4.17
CA LEU A 128 -0.36 2.06 4.41
C LEU A 128 -1.18 1.67 3.16
N PRO A 129 -0.90 2.21 1.95
CA PRO A 129 -1.61 1.83 0.74
C PRO A 129 -1.32 0.40 0.24
N TYR A 130 -0.30 -0.27 0.77
CA TYR A 130 0.12 -1.61 0.35
C TYR A 130 -0.51 -2.74 1.17
N PHE A 131 -1.17 -2.40 2.29
CA PHE A 131 -1.85 -3.38 3.11
C PHE A 131 -3.14 -3.85 2.47
N GLU A 132 -3.36 -5.17 2.52
CA GLU A 132 -4.63 -5.83 2.35
C GLU A 132 -5.60 -5.19 3.33
N THR A 133 -6.60 -4.52 2.79
CA THR A 133 -7.80 -4.23 3.55
C THR A 133 -8.53 -5.56 3.74
N ASP A 134 -8.93 -5.88 4.96
CA ASP A 134 -9.75 -7.06 5.26
C ASP A 134 -11.08 -6.99 4.48
N THR A 135 -11.07 -7.45 3.23
CA THR A 135 -12.25 -7.61 2.38
C THR A 135 -12.43 -9.07 2.00
N LYS A 136 -12.17 -9.98 2.94
CA LYS A 136 -12.93 -11.24 3.00
C LYS A 136 -14.30 -10.98 3.63
N ALA A 137 -15.12 -10.23 2.89
CA ALA A 137 -16.57 -10.22 3.01
C ALA A 137 -17.16 -9.62 1.72
N THR A 138 -17.78 -10.47 0.92
CA THR A 138 -18.80 -10.10 -0.06
C THR A 138 -19.87 -9.24 0.60
N THR A 139 -19.82 -7.91 0.43
CA THR A 139 -21.03 -7.07 0.43
C THR A 139 -20.79 -5.77 -0.32
N SER A 140 -21.56 -5.58 -1.38
CA SER A 140 -21.82 -4.31 -2.04
C SER A 140 -22.43 -3.34 -1.03
N ASN A 141 -21.61 -2.51 -0.38
CA ASN A 141 -22.10 -1.37 0.39
C ASN A 141 -21.79 -0.08 -0.38
N ASN A 142 -22.86 0.56 -0.88
CA ASN A 142 -22.86 1.88 -1.50
C ASN A 142 -22.32 2.92 -0.50
N LYS A 143 -20.99 3.09 -0.47
CA LYS A 143 -20.35 4.12 0.34
C LYS A 143 -20.58 5.46 -0.35
N GLU A 144 -21.20 6.41 0.31
CA GLU A 144 -21.39 7.78 -0.22
C GLU A 144 -20.43 8.75 0.48
N TYR A 145 -19.98 9.77 -0.25
CA TYR A 145 -19.20 10.90 0.25
C TYR A 145 -20.01 12.19 0.08
N ILE A 146 -20.08 13.02 1.12
CA ILE A 146 -20.74 14.33 1.06
C ILE A 146 -19.67 15.39 0.80
N VAL A 147 -19.78 16.08 -0.34
CA VAL A 147 -18.87 17.17 -0.74
C VAL A 147 -18.88 18.29 0.29
N LYS A 148 -17.69 18.71 0.71
CA LYS A 148 -17.46 19.84 1.62
C LYS A 148 -16.94 21.05 0.86
N ALA A 149 -16.99 22.22 1.49
CA ALA A 149 -16.40 23.42 0.91
C ALA A 149 -14.91 23.21 0.60
N GLY A 150 -14.51 23.50 -0.63
CA GLY A 150 -13.14 23.33 -1.12
C GLY A 150 -12.79 21.94 -1.63
N ASP A 151 -13.71 20.97 -1.60
CA ASP A 151 -13.47 19.65 -2.18
C ASP A 151 -13.40 19.69 -3.70
N THR A 152 -12.50 18.88 -4.26
CA THR A 152 -12.41 18.60 -5.70
C THR A 152 -12.63 17.11 -5.98
N LEU A 153 -13.13 16.78 -7.17
CA LEU A 153 -13.31 15.38 -7.55
C LEU A 153 -11.97 14.62 -7.59
N TYR A 154 -10.86 15.35 -7.85
CA TYR A 154 -9.51 14.82 -7.73
C TYR A 154 -9.20 14.36 -6.30
N GLN A 155 -9.33 15.23 -5.28
CA GLN A 155 -9.05 14.88 -3.89
C GLN A 155 -9.92 13.72 -3.41
N ILE A 156 -11.20 13.71 -3.78
CA ILE A 156 -12.13 12.62 -3.43
C ILE A 156 -11.67 11.32 -4.10
N SER A 157 -11.34 11.35 -5.40
CA SER A 157 -10.86 10.15 -6.10
C SER A 157 -9.57 9.57 -5.49
N ARG A 158 -8.64 10.44 -5.07
CA ARG A 158 -7.40 10.04 -4.38
C ARG A 158 -7.70 9.43 -3.01
N LYS A 159 -8.61 10.04 -2.25
CA LYS A 159 -9.04 9.55 -0.93
C LYS A 159 -9.65 8.16 -1.00
N TYR A 160 -10.37 7.86 -2.07
CA TYR A 160 -11.04 6.57 -2.28
C TYR A 160 -10.34 5.65 -3.29
N ASN A 161 -9.07 5.94 -3.60
CA ASN A 161 -8.22 5.14 -4.51
C ASN A 161 -8.90 4.79 -5.85
N THR A 162 -9.64 5.74 -6.43
CA THR A 162 -10.26 5.66 -7.75
C THR A 162 -9.74 6.80 -8.64
N THR A 163 -10.28 6.95 -9.84
CA THR A 163 -9.93 8.06 -10.75
C THR A 163 -11.07 9.03 -10.91
N ILE A 164 -10.76 10.27 -11.29
CA ILE A 164 -11.77 11.30 -11.60
C ILE A 164 -12.79 10.75 -12.60
N LYS A 165 -12.33 10.08 -13.66
CA LYS A 165 -13.18 9.56 -14.74
C LYS A 165 -14.12 8.46 -14.29
N VAL A 166 -13.65 7.55 -13.43
CA VAL A 166 -14.49 6.48 -12.87
C VAL A 166 -15.51 7.07 -11.91
N LEU A 167 -15.06 7.98 -11.05
CA LEU A 167 -15.93 8.64 -10.08
C LEU A 167 -16.96 9.55 -10.75
N SER A 168 -16.59 10.27 -11.82
CA SER A 168 -17.50 11.11 -12.59
C SER A 168 -18.50 10.28 -13.37
N ALA A 169 -18.06 9.21 -14.04
CA ALA A 169 -18.96 8.32 -14.78
C ALA A 169 -19.97 7.62 -13.85
N TYR A 170 -19.52 7.12 -12.69
CA TYR A 170 -20.37 6.43 -11.73
C TYR A 170 -21.43 7.35 -11.09
N ASN A 171 -21.14 8.64 -11.01
CA ASN A 171 -22.02 9.66 -10.43
C ASN A 171 -22.69 10.56 -11.45
N GLN A 172 -22.53 10.26 -12.75
CA GLN A 172 -23.07 11.08 -13.84
C GLN A 172 -22.69 12.57 -13.72
N ILE A 173 -21.44 12.84 -13.30
CA ILE A 173 -20.91 14.20 -13.15
C ILE A 173 -20.37 14.65 -14.51
N GLU A 174 -21.11 15.55 -15.17
CA GLU A 174 -20.73 16.11 -16.47
C GLU A 174 -19.50 17.02 -16.37
N ASN A 175 -19.41 17.83 -15.30
CA ASN A 175 -18.29 18.72 -15.06
C ASN A 175 -17.57 18.40 -13.73
N PRO A 176 -16.45 17.68 -13.75
CA PRO A 176 -15.65 17.33 -12.57
C PRO A 176 -15.13 18.50 -11.74
N ASN A 177 -15.10 19.71 -12.31
CA ASN A 177 -14.63 20.93 -11.64
C ASN A 177 -15.75 21.68 -10.91
N LEU A 178 -17.00 21.25 -11.04
CA LEU A 178 -18.16 21.94 -10.48
C LEU A 178 -18.91 21.06 -9.47
N LEU A 179 -18.26 20.75 -8.34
CA LEU A 179 -18.92 20.06 -7.24
C LEU A 179 -19.67 21.06 -6.34
N LYS A 180 -20.89 20.71 -5.93
CA LYS A 180 -21.67 21.52 -4.99
C LYS A 180 -21.46 21.02 -3.56
N VAL A 181 -21.23 21.92 -2.61
CA VAL A 181 -21.21 21.55 -1.19
C VAL A 181 -22.53 20.87 -0.81
N GLY A 182 -22.45 19.76 -0.09
CA GLY A 182 -23.59 18.90 0.25
C GLY A 182 -23.94 17.87 -0.82
N GLN A 183 -23.35 17.92 -2.02
CA GLN A 183 -23.57 16.92 -3.06
C GLN A 183 -23.09 15.55 -2.59
N LYS A 184 -23.92 14.53 -2.76
CA LYS A 184 -23.57 13.14 -2.47
C LYS A 184 -22.88 12.52 -3.68
N ILE A 185 -21.67 12.02 -3.48
CA ILE A 185 -20.88 11.26 -4.44
C ILE A 185 -20.89 9.81 -3.99
N LYS A 186 -21.55 8.95 -4.75
CA LYS A 186 -21.45 7.49 -4.62
C LYS A 186 -20.03 7.08 -4.94
N ILE A 187 -19.39 6.38 -4.02
CA ILE A 187 -18.05 5.84 -4.21
C ILE A 187 -18.22 4.45 -4.80
N PRO A 188 -17.76 4.21 -6.05
CA PRO A 188 -17.83 2.88 -6.64
C PRO A 188 -17.02 1.91 -5.77
N SER A 189 -17.70 0.95 -5.15
CA SER A 189 -17.04 -0.11 -4.38
C SER A 189 -16.39 -1.09 -5.36
N THR A 190 -15.07 -1.00 -5.51
CA THR A 190 -14.18 -2.08 -6.00
C THR A 190 -14.64 -2.88 -7.22
N GLN A 191 -15.42 -2.30 -8.15
CA GLN A 191 -15.68 -3.00 -9.40
C GLN A 191 -14.55 -2.67 -10.34
N ALA A 192 -13.74 -3.70 -10.64
CA ALA A 192 -12.68 -3.60 -11.61
C ALA A 192 -13.27 -3.03 -12.91
N VAL A 193 -12.71 -1.92 -13.37
CA VAL A 193 -13.14 -1.27 -14.61
C VAL A 193 -12.40 -1.96 -15.74
N TYR A 194 -13.12 -2.40 -16.75
CA TYR A 194 -12.53 -3.09 -17.90
C TYR A 194 -12.73 -2.30 -19.18
N TYR A 195 -11.74 -2.38 -20.07
CA TYR A 195 -11.75 -1.85 -21.41
C TYR A 195 -11.56 -2.98 -22.41
N VAL A 196 -12.34 -2.99 -23.49
CA VAL A 196 -12.17 -3.94 -24.60
C VAL A 196 -11.31 -3.27 -25.66
N VAL A 197 -10.12 -3.81 -25.87
CA VAL A 197 -9.12 -3.30 -26.82
C VAL A 197 -9.73 -3.23 -28.23
N LYS A 198 -9.53 -2.12 -28.92
CA LYS A 198 -9.94 -1.87 -30.31
C LYS A 198 -8.73 -1.97 -31.24
N LYS A 199 -9.00 -2.12 -32.53
CA LYS A 199 -7.94 -2.14 -33.56
C LYS A 199 -7.16 -0.82 -33.52
N GLY A 200 -5.85 -0.91 -33.29
CA GLY A 200 -4.94 0.25 -33.24
C GLY A 200 -4.67 0.79 -31.84
N ASP A 201 -5.28 0.25 -30.79
CA ASP A 201 -5.01 0.70 -29.42
C ASP A 201 -3.63 0.29 -28.92
N THR A 202 -3.08 1.10 -28.03
CA THR A 202 -1.90 0.77 -27.22
C THR A 202 -2.23 0.82 -25.72
N VAL A 203 -1.53 0.05 -24.90
CA VAL A 203 -1.67 0.11 -23.44
C VAL A 203 -1.37 1.52 -22.91
N SER A 204 -0.48 2.28 -23.56
CA SER A 204 -0.17 3.67 -23.22
C SER A 204 -1.37 4.61 -23.41
N GLN A 205 -2.01 4.55 -24.57
CA GLN A 205 -3.22 5.34 -24.85
C GLN A 205 -4.38 4.93 -23.94
N ILE A 206 -4.56 3.63 -23.70
CA ILE A 206 -5.57 3.12 -22.78
C ILE A 206 -5.28 3.61 -21.35
N ALA A 207 -4.07 3.45 -20.84
CA ALA A 207 -3.70 3.91 -19.51
C ALA A 207 -3.94 5.42 -19.34
N LYS A 208 -3.54 6.23 -20.32
CA LYS A 208 -3.81 7.67 -20.36
C LYS A 208 -5.31 7.97 -20.38
N MET A 209 -6.08 7.25 -21.20
CA MET A 209 -7.54 7.36 -21.30
C MET A 209 -8.25 7.07 -19.97
N PHE A 210 -7.68 6.22 -19.13
CA PHE A 210 -8.20 5.86 -17.81
C PHE A 210 -7.47 6.55 -16.64
N HIS A 211 -6.59 7.52 -16.93
CA HIS A 211 -5.79 8.25 -15.94
C HIS A 211 -5.06 7.31 -14.96
N THR A 212 -4.58 6.19 -15.47
CA THR A 212 -3.72 5.22 -14.78
C THR A 212 -2.36 5.14 -15.48
N SER A 213 -1.44 4.32 -14.98
CA SER A 213 -0.16 4.11 -15.63
C SER A 213 -0.16 2.84 -16.47
N VAL A 214 0.69 2.81 -17.50
CA VAL A 214 0.98 1.58 -18.27
C VAL A 214 1.38 0.45 -17.33
N GLY A 215 2.17 0.76 -16.30
CA GLY A 215 2.57 -0.19 -15.26
C GLY A 215 1.38 -0.80 -14.53
N LYS A 216 0.40 0.01 -14.11
CA LYS A 216 -0.82 -0.49 -13.43
C LYS A 216 -1.69 -1.34 -14.36
N VAL A 217 -1.88 -0.93 -15.62
CA VAL A 217 -2.63 -1.73 -16.59
C VAL A 217 -1.91 -3.05 -16.88
N LYS A 218 -0.58 -3.03 -16.98
CA LYS A 218 0.25 -4.23 -17.12
C LYS A 218 0.05 -5.17 -15.92
N GLU A 219 0.14 -4.63 -14.71
CA GLU A 219 0.03 -5.37 -13.45
C GLU A 219 -1.37 -6.01 -13.30
N TRP A 220 -2.43 -5.22 -13.46
CA TRP A 220 -3.82 -5.68 -13.32
C TRP A 220 -4.22 -6.77 -14.31
N ASN A 221 -3.56 -6.82 -15.47
CA ASN A 221 -3.86 -7.76 -16.56
C ASN A 221 -2.79 -8.82 -16.76
N GLN A 222 -1.75 -8.82 -15.94
CA GLN A 222 -0.62 -9.74 -16.05
C GLN A 222 -0.01 -9.75 -17.46
N LEU A 223 0.05 -8.58 -18.11
CA LEU A 223 0.59 -8.46 -19.47
C LEU A 223 2.10 -8.69 -19.43
N ARG A 224 2.58 -9.75 -20.09
CA ARG A 224 4.02 -10.02 -20.25
C ARG A 224 4.71 -8.92 -21.05
N ASP A 225 4.05 -8.46 -22.10
CA ASP A 225 4.48 -7.37 -22.98
C ASP A 225 3.30 -6.41 -23.19
N VAL A 226 3.50 -5.13 -22.87
CA VAL A 226 2.47 -4.09 -23.00
C VAL A 226 2.19 -3.72 -24.46
N ASN A 227 3.04 -4.13 -25.39
CA ASN A 227 2.83 -3.94 -26.83
C ASN A 227 2.06 -5.11 -27.47
N LYS A 228 1.83 -6.20 -26.75
CA LYS A 228 1.10 -7.38 -27.23
C LYS A 228 -0.31 -7.44 -26.65
N ILE A 229 -1.14 -6.50 -27.09
CA ILE A 229 -2.58 -6.51 -26.85
C ILE A 229 -3.33 -6.71 -28.17
N TYR A 230 -4.49 -7.37 -28.12
CA TYR A 230 -5.25 -7.74 -29.31
C TYR A 230 -6.65 -7.13 -29.31
N PRO A 231 -7.20 -6.72 -30.47
CA PRO A 231 -8.59 -6.28 -30.55
C PRO A 231 -9.54 -7.34 -29.98
N GLY A 232 -10.50 -6.90 -29.16
CA GLY A 232 -11.42 -7.78 -28.41
C GLY A 232 -10.89 -8.22 -27.04
N GLN A 233 -9.61 -8.02 -26.73
CA GLN A 233 -9.03 -8.36 -25.42
C GLN A 233 -9.60 -7.45 -24.32
N LYS A 234 -10.08 -8.05 -23.23
CA LYS A 234 -10.61 -7.32 -22.08
C LYS A 234 -9.47 -7.02 -21.09
N LEU A 235 -9.17 -5.74 -20.88
CA LEU A 235 -8.13 -5.25 -19.96
C LEU A 235 -8.75 -4.54 -18.76
N ARG A 236 -8.38 -4.91 -17.54
CA ARG A 236 -8.60 -4.16 -16.31
C ARG A 236 -7.81 -2.86 -16.32
N VAL A 237 -8.49 -1.75 -16.14
CA VAL A 237 -7.97 -0.37 -16.23
C VAL A 237 -8.35 0.48 -15.02
N GLY A 238 -9.00 -0.13 -14.02
CA GLY A 238 -9.36 0.45 -12.72
C GLY A 238 -9.79 -0.62 -11.74
#